data_AF-A0A2D8A962-F1
#
_entry.id   AF-A0A2D8A962-F1
#
_cell.length_a   1.000
_cell.length_b   1.000
_cell.length_c   1.000
_cell.angle_alpha   90.00
_cell.angle_beta   90.00
_cell.angle_gamma   90.00
#
_symmetry.space_group_name_H-M   'P 1'
#
loop_
_entity.id
_entity.type
_entity.pdbx_description
1 polymer ?
#
loop_
_entity_poly.entity_id
_entity_poly.type
_entity_poly.pdbx_seq_one_letter_code
_entity_poly.pdbx_strand_id
1 'polypeptide(L)'
;MNITLKKLPAAVLLIGGVIIMQIHAIEFWTRYAGEYGVLWSVMLEGAALWLWSQRSLPKNILALIASTLVLCGPLYEVSAPAIQQYQQAITQPDLNAKREQQLITERAQITSNLATYNANSESRVGWAQRIDEANRDLNRVNAALSDLYADQSNVTAMPWQALAAIAMQALALMIFQILIVLCIRSLSELPTKAESSHSKARGSWGQNLLSFITRNTEKQTAKASSLKAAA
;
A
#
# COMPACT_ATOMS: atom_id res chain seq x y z
N MET A 1 16.97 5.38 27.09
CA MET A 1 16.75 6.36 26.00
C MET A 1 15.57 7.23 26.42
N ASN A 2 15.83 8.40 27.03
CA ASN A 2 14.76 9.29 27.50
C ASN A 2 14.14 10.01 26.30
N ILE A 3 13.05 9.45 25.78
CA ILE A 3 12.14 10.18 24.89
C ILE A 3 11.65 11.37 25.73
N THR A 4 12.07 12.58 25.37
CA THR A 4 11.52 13.80 26.00
C THR A 4 10.01 13.77 25.81
N LEU A 5 9.22 14.12 26.83
CA LEU A 5 7.75 14.07 26.81
C LEU A 5 7.13 14.71 25.55
N LYS A 6 7.85 15.66 24.94
CA LYS A 6 7.51 16.35 23.68
C LYS A 6 7.58 15.48 22.42
N LYS A 7 8.44 14.45 22.40
CA LYS A 7 8.61 13.50 21.28
C LYS A 7 7.76 12.24 21.43
N LEU A 8 7.10 12.06 22.58
CA LEU A 8 6.26 10.89 22.87
C LEU A 8 5.10 10.70 21.85
N PRO A 9 4.31 11.73 21.48
CA PRO A 9 3.22 11.54 20.53
C PRO A 9 3.71 11.11 19.14
N ALA A 10 4.82 11.68 18.67
CA ALA A 10 5.43 11.31 17.39
C ALA A 10 5.98 9.88 17.39
N ALA A 11 6.54 9.42 18.52
CA ALA A 11 7.00 8.04 18.66
C ALA A 11 5.82 7.04 18.67
N VAL A 12 4.73 7.37 19.35
CA VAL A 12 3.51 6.54 19.37
C VAL A 12 2.88 6.44 17.98
N LEU A 13 2.76 7.58 17.27
CA LEU A 13 2.23 7.60 15.90
C LEU A 13 3.13 6.82 14.93
N LEU A 14 4.45 6.94 15.07
CA LEU A 14 5.40 6.17 14.27
C LEU A 14 5.20 4.67 14.48
N ILE A 15 5.23 4.21 15.73
CA ILE A 15 5.11 2.78 16.05
C ILE A 15 3.75 2.25 15.59
N GLY A 16 2.66 2.98 15.85
CA GLY A 16 1.33 2.59 15.41
C GLY A 16 1.21 2.49 13.90
N GLY A 17 1.72 3.49 13.17
CA GLY A 17 1.72 3.48 11.70
C GLY A 17 2.55 2.33 11.12
N VAL A 18 3.76 2.12 11.64
CA VAL A 18 4.64 1.03 11.22
C VAL A 18 3.98 -0.32 11.47
N ILE A 19 3.38 -0.57 12.64
CA ILE A 19 2.71 -1.85 12.94
C ILE A 19 1.55 -2.11 11.97
N ILE A 20 0.70 -1.11 11.73
CA ILE A 20 -0.44 -1.25 10.82
C ILE A 20 0.05 -1.60 9.40
N MET A 21 1.08 -0.91 8.90
CA MET A 21 1.65 -1.19 7.59
C MET A 21 2.33 -2.57 7.55
N GLN A 22 3.01 -2.94 8.63
CA GLN A 22 3.79 -4.18 8.72
C GLN A 22 2.90 -5.42 8.66
N ILE A 23 1.70 -5.40 9.25
CA ILE A 23 0.77 -6.55 9.20
C ILE A 23 0.42 -6.91 7.75
N HIS A 24 -0.04 -5.92 6.98
CA HIS A 24 -0.44 -6.10 5.59
C HIS A 24 0.76 -6.39 4.68
N ALA A 25 1.92 -5.77 4.96
CA ALA A 25 3.15 -6.07 4.23
C ALA A 25 3.61 -7.52 4.47
N ILE A 26 3.54 -8.04 5.69
CA ILE A 26 3.92 -9.42 6.00
C ILE A 26 2.99 -10.40 5.27
N GLU A 27 1.68 -10.18 5.30
CA GLU A 27 0.73 -11.05 4.61
C GLU A 27 1.02 -11.10 3.11
N PHE A 28 1.18 -9.94 2.48
CA PHE A 28 1.53 -9.83 1.06
C PHE A 28 2.85 -10.56 0.72
N TRP A 29 3.93 -10.24 1.41
CA TRP A 29 5.24 -10.81 1.08
C TRP A 29 5.29 -12.31 1.38
N THR A 30 4.55 -12.80 2.38
CA THR A 30 4.43 -14.25 2.64
C THR A 30 3.70 -14.95 1.50
N ARG A 31 2.67 -14.32 0.91
CA ARG A 31 1.94 -14.86 -0.23
C ARG A 31 2.81 -15.03 -1.47
N TYR A 32 3.77 -14.13 -1.73
CA TYR A 32 4.59 -14.13 -2.95
C TYR A 32 6.02 -14.67 -2.78
N ALA A 33 6.61 -14.52 -1.59
CA ALA A 33 7.99 -14.95 -1.29
C ALA A 33 8.05 -16.17 -0.35
N GLY A 34 6.91 -16.75 0.02
CA GLY A 34 6.82 -17.97 0.84
C GLY A 34 7.37 -17.77 2.25
N GLU A 35 8.14 -18.74 2.74
CA GLU A 35 8.70 -18.76 4.10
C GLU A 35 9.57 -17.54 4.43
N TYR A 36 10.17 -16.90 3.40
CA TYR A 36 11.01 -15.72 3.57
C TYR A 36 10.23 -14.39 3.55
N GLY A 37 8.92 -14.41 3.33
CA GLY A 37 8.10 -13.20 3.18
C GLY A 37 8.14 -12.27 4.40
N VAL A 38 8.15 -12.83 5.60
CA VAL A 38 8.32 -12.05 6.85
C VAL A 38 9.64 -11.30 6.84
N LEU A 39 10.74 -11.97 6.47
CA LEU A 39 12.07 -11.37 6.43
C LEU A 39 12.13 -10.23 5.40
N TRP A 40 11.57 -10.45 4.22
CA TRP A 40 11.48 -9.43 3.17
C TRP A 40 10.74 -8.19 3.64
N SER A 41 9.57 -8.38 4.26
CA SER A 41 8.76 -7.29 4.77
C SER A 41 9.49 -6.47 5.84
N VAL A 42 10.08 -7.14 6.85
CA VAL A 42 10.82 -6.46 7.92
C VAL A 42 12.06 -5.74 7.40
N MET A 43 12.77 -6.35 6.45
CA MET A 43 13.99 -5.77 5.90
C MET A 43 13.71 -4.54 5.03
N LEU A 44 12.63 -4.56 4.24
CA LEU A 44 12.20 -3.40 3.44
C LEU A 44 11.74 -2.24 4.32
N GLU A 45 10.95 -2.51 5.37
CA GLU A 45 10.52 -1.48 6.33
C GLU A 45 11.74 -0.89 7.05
N GLY A 46 12.62 -1.73 7.60
CA GLY A 46 13.84 -1.30 8.26
C GLY A 46 14.75 -0.46 7.36
N ALA A 47 14.89 -0.85 6.09
CA ALA A 47 15.65 -0.09 5.10
C ALA A 47 15.01 1.28 4.82
N ALA A 48 13.69 1.35 4.68
CA ALA A 48 12.97 2.60 4.47
C ALA A 48 13.17 3.56 5.67
N LEU A 49 12.99 3.06 6.90
CA LEU A 49 13.18 3.83 8.13
C LEU A 49 14.61 4.37 8.24
N TRP A 50 15.60 3.52 7.98
CA TRP A 50 17.01 3.89 8.05
C TRP A 50 17.37 4.94 7.00
N LEU A 51 16.95 4.76 5.75
CA LEU A 51 17.24 5.70 4.66
C LEU A 51 16.59 7.07 4.88
N TRP A 52 15.34 7.12 5.34
CA TRP A 52 14.68 8.37 5.70
C TRP A 52 15.37 9.11 6.85
N SER A 53 16.03 8.38 7.76
CA SER A 53 16.81 9.00 8.84
C SER A 53 18.09 9.69 8.37
N GLN A 54 18.65 9.35 7.20
CA GLN A 54 19.97 9.86 6.77
C GLN A 54 19.93 11.21 6.04
N ARG A 55 18.74 11.75 5.76
CA ARG A 55 18.51 13.12 5.24
C ARG A 55 19.34 13.52 4.01
N SER A 56 19.82 12.59 3.19
CA SER A 56 20.58 12.89 1.97
C SER A 56 19.75 12.65 0.72
N LEU A 57 19.91 13.51 -0.29
CA LEU A 57 19.13 13.46 -1.53
C LEU A 57 19.14 12.09 -2.24
N PRO A 58 20.31 11.43 -2.48
CA PRO A 58 20.31 10.11 -3.11
C PRO A 58 19.68 9.02 -2.22
N LYS A 59 19.84 9.13 -0.90
CA LYS A 59 19.23 8.17 0.05
C LYS A 59 17.73 8.40 0.16
N ASN A 60 17.23 9.62 -0.03
CA ASN A 60 15.79 9.91 -0.08
C ASN A 60 15.14 9.29 -1.32
N ILE A 61 15.82 9.21 -2.46
CA ILE A 61 15.31 8.51 -3.65
C ILE A 61 15.18 7.02 -3.36
N LEU A 62 16.22 6.41 -2.77
CA LEU A 62 16.16 5.01 -2.34
C LEU A 62 15.11 4.78 -1.25
N ALA A 63 14.94 5.73 -0.32
CA ALA A 63 13.91 5.68 0.71
C ALA A 63 12.51 5.72 0.10
N LEU A 64 12.31 6.52 -0.96
CA LEU A 64 11.05 6.57 -1.69
C LEU A 64 10.77 5.22 -2.36
N ILE A 65 11.76 4.62 -3.04
CA ILE A 65 11.62 3.29 -3.64
C ILE A 65 11.28 2.24 -2.56
N ALA A 66 11.98 2.24 -1.43
CA ALA A 66 11.72 1.33 -0.32
C ALA A 66 10.32 1.54 0.28
N SER A 67 9.89 2.78 0.51
CA SER A 67 8.53 3.10 0.96
C SER A 67 7.47 2.66 -0.05
N THR A 68 7.71 2.80 -1.36
CA THR A 68 6.79 2.27 -2.39
C THR A 68 6.70 0.75 -2.33
N LEU A 69 7.82 0.05 -2.13
CA LEU A 69 7.85 -1.41 -1.99
C LEU A 69 7.10 -1.89 -0.73
N VAL A 70 7.22 -1.17 0.38
CA VAL A 70 6.43 -1.42 1.60
C VAL A 70 4.94 -1.23 1.33
N LEU A 71 4.57 -0.14 0.65
CA LEU A 71 3.18 0.23 0.38
C LEU A 71 2.50 -0.71 -0.64
N CYS A 72 3.29 -1.41 -1.46
CA CYS A 72 2.80 -2.34 -2.47
C CYS A 72 1.86 -3.41 -1.89
N GLY A 73 2.20 -3.98 -0.73
CA GLY A 73 1.38 -5.00 -0.07
C GLY A 73 0.02 -4.49 0.41
N PRO A 74 -0.02 -3.50 1.32
CA PRO A 74 -1.26 -2.89 1.77
C PRO A 74 -2.14 -2.35 0.62
N LEU A 75 -1.53 -1.75 -0.40
CA LEU A 75 -2.28 -1.24 -1.56
C LEU A 75 -2.88 -2.37 -2.40
N TYR A 76 -2.15 -3.47 -2.57
CA TYR A 76 -2.65 -4.65 -3.27
C TYR A 76 -3.86 -5.25 -2.54
N GLU A 77 -3.79 -5.43 -1.22
CA GLU A 77 -4.88 -6.02 -0.45
C GLU A 77 -6.16 -5.17 -0.47
N VAL A 78 -6.00 -3.85 -0.36
CA VAL A 78 -7.13 -2.91 -0.44
C VAL A 78 -7.74 -2.86 -1.84
N SER A 79 -6.92 -2.95 -2.90
CA SER A 79 -7.39 -2.83 -4.29
C SER A 79 -7.84 -4.14 -4.92
N ALA A 80 -7.40 -5.29 -4.40
CA ALA A 80 -7.72 -6.61 -4.96
C ALA A 80 -9.23 -6.86 -5.14
N PRO A 81 -10.12 -6.53 -4.18
CA PRO A 81 -11.55 -6.71 -4.36
C PRO A 81 -12.12 -5.87 -5.52
N ALA A 82 -11.67 -4.62 -5.67
CA ALA A 82 -12.10 -3.76 -6.77
C ALA A 82 -11.64 -4.32 -8.13
N ILE A 83 -10.40 -4.80 -8.22
CA ILE A 83 -9.85 -5.34 -9.45
C ILE A 83 -10.57 -6.64 -9.85
N GLN A 84 -10.81 -7.55 -8.91
CA GLN A 84 -11.52 -8.81 -9.18
C GLN A 84 -12.94 -8.56 -9.68
N GLN A 85 -13.67 -7.64 -9.04
CA GLN A 85 -15.03 -7.29 -9.45
C GLN A 85 -15.06 -6.56 -10.79
N TYR A 86 -14.10 -5.68 -11.07
CA TYR A 86 -13.96 -5.03 -12.36
C TYR A 86 -13.67 -6.04 -13.48
N GLN A 87 -12.80 -7.03 -13.23
CA GLN A 87 -12.54 -8.11 -14.17
C GLN A 87 -13.78 -8.97 -14.42
N GLN A 88 -14.55 -9.29 -13.38
CA GLN A 88 -15.83 -9.98 -13.52
C GLN A 88 -16.82 -9.15 -14.36
N ALA A 89 -16.97 -7.85 -14.07
CA ALA A 89 -17.88 -6.98 -14.80
C ALA A 89 -17.56 -6.85 -16.31
N ILE A 90 -16.30 -7.03 -16.70
CA ILE A 90 -15.87 -6.88 -18.11
C ILE A 90 -15.82 -8.20 -18.84
N THR A 91 -15.26 -9.24 -18.22
CA THR A 91 -15.03 -10.52 -18.89
C THR A 91 -16.28 -11.41 -18.88
N GLN A 92 -17.09 -11.33 -17.83
CA GLN A 92 -18.25 -12.20 -17.65
C GLN A 92 -19.37 -11.94 -18.67
N PRO A 93 -19.70 -10.69 -19.07
CA PRO A 93 -20.71 -10.45 -20.10
C PRO A 93 -20.37 -11.05 -21.47
N ASP A 94 -19.12 -10.93 -21.94
CA ASP A 94 -18.70 -11.48 -23.24
C ASP A 94 -18.70 -13.02 -23.24
N LEU A 95 -18.25 -13.64 -22.15
CA LEU A 95 -18.32 -15.09 -21.99
C LEU A 95 -19.76 -15.60 -21.92
N ASN A 96 -20.63 -14.88 -21.21
CA ASN A 96 -22.05 -15.22 -21.10
C ASN A 96 -22.77 -15.07 -22.44
N ALA A 97 -22.49 -14.01 -23.21
CA ALA A 97 -23.05 -13.82 -24.55
C ALA A 97 -22.61 -14.94 -25.52
N LYS A 98 -21.33 -15.36 -25.48
CA LYS A 98 -20.83 -16.49 -26.27
C LYS A 98 -21.51 -17.81 -25.88
N ARG A 99 -21.66 -18.06 -24.57
CA ARG A 99 -22.34 -19.26 -24.05
C ARG A 99 -23.82 -19.28 -24.44
N GLU A 100 -24.50 -18.15 -24.34
CA GLU A 100 -25.89 -17.98 -24.77
C GLU A 100 -26.03 -18.30 -26.27
N GLN A 101 -25.18 -17.73 -27.12
CA GLN A 101 -25.21 -17.98 -28.56
C GLN A 101 -24.98 -19.46 -28.91
N GLN A 102 -24.08 -20.14 -28.19
CA GLN A 102 -23.85 -21.58 -28.34
C GLN A 102 -25.11 -22.39 -28.00
N LEU A 103 -25.74 -22.10 -26.86
CA LEU A 103 -26.96 -22.79 -26.43
C LEU A 103 -28.15 -22.52 -27.36
N ILE A 104 -28.30 -21.29 -27.87
CA ILE A 104 -29.33 -20.94 -28.87
C ILE A 104 -29.12 -21.74 -30.16
N THR A 105 -27.86 -21.86 -30.61
CA THR A 105 -27.50 -22.62 -31.81
C THR A 105 -27.78 -24.11 -31.62
N GLU A 106 -27.40 -24.68 -30.47
CA GLU A 106 -27.66 -26.07 -30.11
C GLU A 106 -29.18 -26.35 -30.04
N ARG A 107 -29.94 -25.46 -29.41
CA ARG A 107 -31.42 -25.54 -29.36
C ARG A 107 -32.03 -25.55 -30.77
N ALA A 108 -31.58 -24.65 -31.64
CA ALA A 108 -32.08 -24.58 -33.02
C ALA A 108 -31.78 -25.87 -33.79
N GLN A 109 -30.57 -26.42 -33.65
CA GLN A 109 -30.18 -27.68 -34.28
C GLN A 109 -31.03 -28.86 -33.78
N ILE A 110 -31.21 -28.99 -32.46
CA ILE A 110 -32.05 -30.05 -31.88
C ILE A 110 -33.49 -29.92 -32.37
N THR A 111 -34.04 -28.70 -32.40
CA THR A 111 -35.40 -28.43 -32.88
C THR A 111 -35.58 -28.85 -34.34
N SER A 112 -34.59 -28.54 -35.19
CA SER A 112 -34.58 -28.96 -36.60
C SER A 112 -34.50 -30.49 -36.77
N ASN A 113 -33.65 -31.15 -35.99
CA ASN A 113 -33.54 -32.61 -35.98
C ASN A 113 -34.86 -33.27 -35.54
N LEU A 114 -35.50 -32.71 -34.50
CA LEU A 114 -36.76 -33.21 -33.96
C LEU A 114 -37.90 -33.09 -34.98
N ALA A 115 -37.98 -31.98 -35.73
CA ALA A 115 -38.93 -31.83 -36.83
C ALA A 115 -38.73 -32.92 -37.91
N THR A 116 -37.48 -33.25 -38.22
CA THR A 116 -37.12 -34.31 -39.17
C THR A 116 -37.48 -35.70 -38.64
N TYR A 117 -37.22 -35.98 -37.36
CA TYR A 117 -37.58 -37.26 -36.74
C TYR A 117 -39.10 -37.46 -36.68
N ASN A 118 -39.85 -36.40 -36.37
CA ASN A 118 -41.30 -36.44 -36.39
C ASN A 118 -41.85 -36.73 -37.79
N ALA A 119 -41.38 -36.02 -38.82
CA ALA A 119 -41.80 -36.26 -40.21
C ALA A 119 -41.48 -37.71 -40.66
N ASN A 120 -40.32 -38.25 -40.28
CA ASN A 120 -39.94 -39.62 -40.61
C ASN A 120 -40.70 -40.68 -39.80
N SER A 121 -41.17 -40.35 -38.61
CA SER A 121 -41.93 -41.27 -37.73
C SER A 121 -43.31 -41.63 -38.30
N GLU A 122 -43.87 -40.78 -39.15
CA GLU A 122 -45.15 -41.03 -39.84
C GLU A 122 -45.05 -42.19 -40.84
N SER A 123 -43.84 -42.47 -41.36
CA SER A 123 -43.63 -43.47 -42.42
C SER A 123 -42.78 -44.68 -41.99
N ARG A 124 -42.07 -44.63 -40.85
CA ARG A 124 -41.15 -45.67 -40.40
C ARG A 124 -41.24 -45.90 -38.90
N VAL A 125 -41.14 -47.17 -38.48
CA VAL A 125 -41.08 -47.58 -37.07
C VAL A 125 -39.66 -47.41 -36.50
N GLY A 126 -39.56 -47.08 -35.21
CA GLY A 126 -38.29 -47.00 -34.47
C GLY A 126 -37.77 -45.58 -34.14
N TRP A 127 -38.50 -44.52 -34.49
CA TRP A 127 -38.09 -43.14 -34.22
C TRP A 127 -38.41 -42.64 -32.80
N ALA A 128 -39.32 -43.32 -32.08
CA ALA A 128 -39.77 -42.91 -30.75
C ALA A 128 -38.60 -42.66 -29.77
N GLN A 129 -37.63 -43.58 -29.70
CA GLN A 129 -36.47 -43.42 -28.83
C GLN A 129 -35.63 -42.17 -29.18
N ARG A 130 -35.42 -41.89 -30.48
CA ARG A 130 -34.66 -40.72 -30.94
C ARG A 130 -35.39 -39.41 -30.65
N ILE A 131 -36.72 -39.42 -30.74
CA ILE A 131 -37.57 -38.29 -30.38
C ILE A 131 -37.50 -38.04 -28.87
N ASP A 132 -37.55 -39.08 -28.05
CA ASP A 132 -37.43 -38.98 -26.58
C ASP A 132 -36.05 -38.50 -26.14
N GLU A 133 -34.98 -38.94 -26.80
CA GLU A 133 -33.61 -38.43 -26.60
C GLU A 133 -33.51 -36.95 -26.99
N ALA A 134 -33.98 -36.57 -28.17
CA ALA A 134 -33.96 -35.18 -28.63
C ALA A 134 -34.78 -34.24 -27.72
N ASN A 135 -35.94 -34.69 -27.23
CA ASN A 135 -36.75 -33.93 -26.25
C ASN A 135 -36.01 -33.76 -24.91
N ARG A 136 -35.30 -34.79 -24.43
CA ARG A 136 -34.48 -34.69 -23.22
C ARG A 136 -33.33 -33.70 -23.40
N ASP A 137 -32.65 -33.74 -24.54
CA ASP A 137 -31.58 -32.78 -24.85
C ASP A 137 -32.11 -31.35 -24.97
N LEU A 138 -33.29 -31.17 -25.59
CA LEU A 138 -33.94 -29.87 -25.69
C LEU A 138 -34.28 -29.30 -24.30
N ASN A 139 -34.81 -30.14 -23.41
CA ASN A 139 -35.10 -29.75 -22.03
C ASN A 139 -33.82 -29.39 -21.26
N ARG A 140 -32.73 -30.14 -21.46
CA ARG A 140 -31.42 -29.84 -20.87
C ARG A 140 -30.90 -28.47 -21.32
N VAL A 141 -30.96 -28.18 -22.62
CA VAL A 141 -30.51 -26.88 -23.17
C VAL A 141 -31.38 -25.73 -22.68
N ASN A 142 -32.70 -25.92 -22.60
CA ASN A 142 -33.62 -24.91 -22.07
C ASN A 142 -33.37 -24.63 -20.57
N ALA A 143 -33.10 -25.67 -19.78
CA ALA A 143 -32.72 -25.50 -18.38
C ALA A 143 -31.40 -24.72 -18.26
N ALA A 144 -30.38 -25.07 -19.06
CA ALA A 144 -29.11 -24.36 -19.08
C ALA A 144 -29.23 -22.89 -19.49
N LEU A 145 -30.12 -22.56 -20.44
CA LEU A 145 -30.44 -21.17 -20.80
C LEU A 145 -31.14 -20.43 -19.65
N SER A 146 -32.10 -21.09 -18.98
CA SER A 146 -32.79 -20.51 -17.82
C SER A 146 -31.81 -20.20 -16.68
N ASP A 147 -30.91 -21.12 -16.38
CA ASP A 147 -29.87 -20.94 -15.36
C ASP A 147 -28.93 -19.79 -15.73
N LEU A 148 -28.53 -19.71 -17.02
CA LEU A 148 -27.68 -18.62 -17.50
C LEU A 148 -28.35 -17.25 -17.33
N TYR A 149 -29.65 -17.13 -17.63
CA TYR A 149 -30.39 -15.88 -17.44
C TYR A 149 -30.57 -15.52 -15.96
N ALA A 150 -30.82 -16.51 -15.10
CA ALA A 150 -30.87 -16.31 -13.66
C ALA A 150 -29.53 -15.78 -13.13
N ASP A 151 -28.40 -16.37 -13.54
CA ASP A 151 -27.06 -15.92 -13.17
C ASP A 151 -26.75 -14.51 -13.67
N GLN A 152 -27.10 -14.20 -14.92
CA GLN A 152 -26.91 -12.86 -15.50
C GLN A 152 -27.68 -11.78 -14.73
N SER A 153 -28.91 -12.08 -14.29
CA SER A 153 -29.72 -11.14 -13.49
C SER A 153 -29.13 -10.82 -12.11
N ASN A 154 -28.21 -11.67 -11.61
CA ASN A 154 -27.54 -11.48 -10.32
C ASN A 154 -26.21 -10.71 -10.43
N VAL A 155 -25.75 -10.37 -11.64
CA VAL A 155 -24.52 -9.58 -11.83
C VAL A 155 -24.76 -8.15 -11.35
N THR A 156 -24.50 -7.95 -10.07
CA THR A 156 -24.66 -6.65 -9.41
C THR A 156 -23.49 -5.77 -9.81
N ALA A 157 -23.76 -4.67 -10.50
CA ALA A 157 -22.76 -3.62 -10.74
C ALA A 157 -22.15 -3.19 -9.41
N MET A 158 -20.83 -2.95 -9.38
CA MET A 158 -20.11 -2.58 -8.16
C MET A 158 -20.85 -1.44 -7.45
N PRO A 159 -21.29 -1.62 -6.18
CA PRO A 159 -21.91 -0.53 -5.45
C PRO A 159 -20.85 0.56 -5.30
N TRP A 160 -21.14 1.77 -5.79
CA TRP A 160 -20.21 2.91 -5.74
C TRP A 160 -19.67 3.17 -4.33
N GLN A 161 -20.41 2.75 -3.29
CA GLN A 161 -19.99 2.78 -1.89
C GLN A 161 -18.75 1.92 -1.62
N ALA A 162 -18.66 0.72 -2.22
CA ALA A 162 -17.50 -0.16 -2.06
C ALA A 162 -16.26 0.44 -2.74
N LEU A 163 -16.42 1.05 -3.92
CA LEU A 163 -15.33 1.74 -4.60
C LEU A 163 -14.84 2.94 -3.78
N ALA A 164 -15.77 3.71 -3.21
CA ALA A 164 -15.43 4.83 -2.33
C ALA A 164 -14.68 4.38 -1.07
N ALA A 165 -15.09 3.27 -0.45
CA ALA A 165 -14.41 2.71 0.71
C ALA A 165 -12.96 2.28 0.40
N ILE A 166 -12.75 1.61 -0.74
CA ILE A 166 -11.43 1.20 -1.22
C ILE A 166 -10.55 2.43 -1.50
N ALA A 167 -11.10 3.46 -2.14
CA ALA A 167 -10.40 4.72 -2.37
C ALA A 167 -10.00 5.42 -1.06
N MET A 168 -10.90 5.46 -0.07
CA MET A 168 -10.61 6.03 1.26
C MET A 168 -9.49 5.25 1.98
N GLN A 169 -9.49 3.92 1.90
CA GLN A 169 -8.44 3.09 2.49
C GLN A 169 -7.07 3.35 1.81
N ALA A 170 -7.03 3.43 0.47
CA ALA A 170 -5.81 3.75 -0.26
C ALA A 170 -5.26 5.14 0.10
N LEU A 171 -6.13 6.15 0.23
CA LEU A 171 -5.76 7.48 0.70
C LEU A 171 -5.24 7.46 2.15
N ALA A 172 -5.88 6.70 3.04
CA ALA A 172 -5.45 6.55 4.43
C ALA A 172 -4.04 5.95 4.53
N LEU A 173 -3.74 4.91 3.74
CA LEU A 173 -2.41 4.29 3.68
C LEU A 173 -1.34 5.30 3.21
N MET A 174 -1.67 6.12 2.20
CA MET A 174 -0.77 7.18 1.73
C MET A 174 -0.50 8.23 2.81
N ILE A 175 -1.54 8.64 3.55
CA ILE A 175 -1.41 9.55 4.68
C ILE A 175 -0.54 8.93 5.79
N PHE A 176 -0.75 7.66 6.13
CA PHE A 176 0.08 6.98 7.12
C PHE A 176 1.55 6.90 6.69
N GLN A 177 1.82 6.62 5.42
CA GLN A 177 3.20 6.63 4.92
C GLN A 177 3.86 8.01 5.04
N ILE A 178 3.12 9.08 4.71
CA ILE A 178 3.61 10.46 4.89
C ILE A 178 3.85 10.77 6.37
N LEU A 179 2.92 10.38 7.24
CA LEU A 179 3.05 10.57 8.69
C LEU A 179 4.27 9.83 9.27
N ILE A 180 4.53 8.59 8.84
CA ILE A 180 5.72 7.83 9.24
C ILE A 180 6.98 8.60 8.85
N VAL A 181 7.07 9.10 7.61
CA VAL A 181 8.22 9.89 7.13
C VAL A 181 8.41 11.17 7.95
N LEU A 182 7.33 11.90 8.23
CA LEU A 182 7.38 13.12 9.04
C LEU A 182 7.81 12.82 10.48
N CYS A 183 7.32 11.73 11.07
CA CYS A 183 7.70 11.30 12.42
C CYS A 183 9.17 10.90 12.49
N ILE A 184 9.68 10.14 11.52
CA ILE A 184 11.12 9.81 11.44
C ILE A 184 11.94 11.09 11.36
N ARG A 185 11.57 12.01 10.47
CA ARG A 185 12.30 13.27 10.31
C ARG A 185 12.29 14.10 11.60
N SER A 186 11.14 14.22 12.27
CA SER A 186 11.00 14.91 13.55
C SER A 186 11.85 14.28 14.66
N LEU A 187 11.89 12.95 14.74
CA LEU A 187 12.62 12.22 15.76
C LEU A 187 14.14 12.27 15.52
N SER A 188 14.57 12.20 14.27
CA SER A 188 15.97 12.27 13.84
C SER A 188 16.57 13.69 13.88
N GLU A 189 15.81 14.72 14.29
CA GLU A 189 16.42 16.00 14.65
C GLU A 189 17.28 15.85 15.90
N LEU A 190 18.60 15.99 15.71
CA LEU A 190 19.57 16.13 16.79
C LEU A 190 19.13 17.28 17.72
N PRO A 191 19.16 17.09 19.05
CA PRO A 191 18.82 18.13 20.01
C PRO A 191 19.92 19.19 20.04
N THR A 192 20.00 20.04 19.03
CA THR A 192 21.05 21.05 18.93
C THR A 192 20.52 22.34 18.33
N LYS A 193 19.88 23.15 19.18
CA LYS A 193 20.05 24.61 19.15
C LYS A 193 19.62 25.34 20.42
N ALA A 194 18.78 24.74 21.27
CA ALA A 194 18.28 25.39 22.49
C ALA A 194 19.24 25.26 23.70
N GLU A 195 20.02 24.18 23.80
CA GLU A 195 20.96 23.96 24.92
C GLU A 195 22.36 24.56 24.69
N SER A 196 22.76 24.77 23.44
CA SER A 196 24.09 25.32 23.11
C SER A 196 24.21 26.83 23.31
N SER A 197 23.10 27.59 23.42
CA SER A 197 23.14 29.03 23.66
C SER A 197 23.52 29.35 25.11
N HIS A 198 23.06 28.55 26.07
CA HIS A 198 23.41 28.71 27.48
C HIS A 198 24.85 28.27 27.80
N SER A 199 25.39 27.29 27.07
CA SER A 199 26.80 26.86 27.21
C SER A 199 27.79 27.85 26.58
N LYS A 200 27.51 28.37 25.37
CA LYS A 200 28.36 29.39 24.72
C LYS A 200 28.41 30.71 25.48
N ALA A 201 27.32 31.09 26.15
CA ALA A 201 27.32 32.28 27.01
C ALA A 201 28.33 32.12 28.17
N ARG A 202 28.38 30.98 28.86
CA ARG A 202 29.35 30.77 29.96
C ARG A 202 30.82 30.74 29.50
N GLY A 203 31.11 30.17 28.33
CA GLY A 203 32.48 30.14 27.79
C GLY A 203 33.03 31.51 27.37
N SER A 204 32.15 32.38 26.86
CA SER A 204 32.50 33.75 26.42
C SER A 204 32.90 34.66 27.58
N TRP A 205 32.22 34.55 28.73
CA TRP A 205 32.57 35.35 29.92
C TRP A 205 33.95 35.00 30.49
N GLY A 206 34.31 33.71 30.54
CA GLY A 206 35.63 33.28 31.02
C GLY A 206 36.79 33.75 30.14
N GLN A 207 36.62 33.71 28.82
CA GLN A 207 37.65 34.18 27.87
C GLN A 207 37.80 35.70 27.88
N ASN A 208 36.68 36.45 27.97
CA ASN A 208 36.73 37.90 28.08
C ASN A 208 37.41 38.36 29.39
N LEU A 209 37.11 37.70 30.51
CA LEU A 209 37.72 38.00 31.80
C LEU A 209 39.23 37.73 31.80
N LEU A 210 39.66 36.59 31.27
CA LEU A 210 41.09 36.25 31.15
C LEU A 210 41.83 37.25 30.26
N SER A 211 41.24 37.64 29.13
CA SER A 211 41.83 38.65 28.23
C SER A 211 41.88 40.07 28.82
N PHE A 212 41.02 40.36 29.80
CA PHE A 212 41.01 41.63 30.52
C PHE A 212 42.09 41.64 31.61
N ILE A 213 42.23 40.53 32.36
CA ILE A 213 43.26 40.38 33.39
C ILE A 213 44.66 40.47 32.77
N THR A 214 44.90 39.75 31.67
CA THR A 214 46.22 39.79 30.99
C THR A 214 46.57 41.18 30.46
N ARG A 215 45.61 41.87 29.83
CA ARG A 215 45.82 43.25 29.35
C ARG A 215 46.09 44.24 30.48
N ASN A 216 45.50 44.03 31.65
CA ASN A 216 45.72 44.93 32.79
C ASN A 216 47.07 44.67 33.47
N THR A 217 47.53 43.41 33.51
CA THR A 217 48.87 43.07 34.00
C THR A 217 49.97 43.64 33.12
N GLU A 218 49.82 43.59 31.79
CA GLU A 218 50.81 44.17 30.87
C GLU A 218 50.93 45.69 31.01
N LYS A 219 49.81 46.40 31.21
CA LYS A 219 49.81 47.84 31.44
C LYS A 219 50.49 48.22 32.76
N GLN A 220 50.32 47.41 33.80
CA GLN A 220 50.96 47.62 35.10
C GLN A 220 52.48 47.41 35.02
N THR A 221 52.93 46.37 34.31
CA THR A 221 54.37 46.11 34.12
C THR A 221 55.06 47.18 33.28
N ALA A 222 54.40 47.66 32.22
CA ALA A 222 54.94 48.73 31.37
C ALA A 222 55.09 50.07 32.13
N LYS A 223 54.14 50.39 33.01
CA LYS A 223 54.19 51.60 33.86
C LYS A 223 55.27 51.50 34.94
N ALA A 224 55.50 50.31 35.49
CA ALA A 224 56.56 50.07 36.46
C ALA A 224 57.96 50.17 35.82
N SER A 225 58.14 49.72 34.58
CA SER A 225 59.41 49.86 33.85
C SER A 225 59.69 51.31 33.46
N SER A 226 58.67 52.10 33.07
CA SER A 226 58.87 53.51 32.73
C SER A 226 59.23 54.38 33.94
N LEU A 227 58.72 54.04 35.12
CA LEU A 227 59.05 54.74 36.37
C LEU A 227 60.46 54.40 36.88
N LYS A 228 60.96 53.18 36.65
CA LYS A 228 62.36 52.82 36.95
C LYS A 228 63.38 53.42 35.97
N ALA A 229 62.96 53.78 34.76
CA ALA A 229 63.83 54.44 33.78
C ALA A 229 63.92 55.97 33.96
N ALA A 230 63.05 56.54 34.80
CA ALA A 230 62.95 57.97 35.05
C ALA A 230 63.47 58.40 36.44
N ALA A 231 64.01 57.46 37.22
CA ALA A 231 64.68 57.67 38.51
C ALA A 231 66.16 57.34 38.38
#